data_AF-A0A7D4UB09-F1
#
_entry.id   AF-A0A7D4UB09-F1
#
_cell.length_a   1.000
_cell.length_b   1.000
_cell.length_c   1.000
_cell.angle_alpha   90.00
_cell.angle_beta   90.00
_cell.angle_gamma   90.00
#
_symmetry.space_group_name_H-M   'P 1'
#
loop_
_entity.id
_entity.type
_entity.pdbx_description
1 polymer ?
#
loop_
_entity_poly.entity_id
_entity_poly.type
_entity_poly.pdbx_seq_one_letter_code
_entity_poly.pdbx_strand_id
1 'polypeptide(L)'
;MEPTRTCVGCRRRDSRSALFRAVSQNGLLVPDDQKSLLGRGVWFHFQCAELAISRNGFTKALGSVVITEFEAWHRQARNDAGNTMSTSK
;
A
#
# COMPACT_ATOMS: atom_id res chain seq x y z
N MET A 1 -21.18 10.82 7.03
CA MET A 1 -19.76 10.88 7.44
C MET A 1 -19.05 9.70 6.78
N GLU A 2 -18.11 9.94 5.87
CA GLU A 2 -17.33 8.86 5.25
C GLU A 2 -16.30 8.33 6.28
N PRO A 3 -16.12 7.01 6.43
CA PRO A 3 -15.13 6.47 7.34
C PRO A 3 -13.71 6.83 6.88
N THR A 4 -12.92 7.42 7.78
CA THR A 4 -11.49 7.67 7.55
C THR A 4 -10.64 6.45 7.93
N ARG A 5 -9.49 6.32 7.28
CA ARG A 5 -8.49 5.28 7.55
C ARG A 5 -7.15 5.92 7.83
N THR A 6 -6.32 5.23 8.59
CA THR A 6 -5.00 5.74 8.98
C THR A 6 -3.93 5.08 8.14
N CYS A 7 -3.11 5.88 7.48
CA CYS A 7 -1.93 5.41 6.75
C CYS A 7 -0.92 4.75 7.72
N VAL A 8 -0.46 3.55 7.41
CA VAL A 8 0.52 2.83 8.23
C VAL A 8 1.94 3.40 8.12
N GLY A 9 2.26 4.17 7.06
CA GLY A 9 3.56 4.83 6.89
C GLY A 9 3.66 6.18 7.60
N CYS A 10 2.79 7.13 7.25
CA CYS A 10 2.84 8.50 7.78
C CYS A 10 1.93 8.75 8.98
N ARG A 11 1.07 7.80 9.37
CA ARG A 11 0.11 7.90 10.49
C ARG A 11 -0.98 8.97 10.36
N ARG A 12 -1.05 9.69 9.23
CA ARG A 12 -2.18 10.60 8.93
C ARG A 12 -3.44 9.82 8.59
N ARG A 13 -4.60 10.41 8.90
CA ARG A 13 -5.92 9.90 8.50
C ARG A 13 -6.33 10.50 7.18
N ASP A 14 -7.03 9.73 6.37
CA ASP A 14 -7.57 10.17 5.09
C ASP A 14 -8.82 9.37 4.71
N SER A 15 -9.50 9.79 3.65
CA SER A 15 -10.62 9.07 3.03
C SER A 15 -10.18 7.71 2.46
N ARG A 16 -11.15 6.82 2.25
CA ARG A 16 -10.87 5.52 1.62
C ARG A 16 -10.40 5.69 0.18
N SER A 17 -10.85 6.72 -0.53
CA SER A 17 -10.47 6.99 -1.93
C SER A 17 -9.00 7.44 -2.04
N ALA A 18 -8.50 8.25 -1.10
CA ALA A 18 -7.12 8.74 -1.08
C ALA A 18 -6.06 7.70 -0.65
N LEU A 19 -6.49 6.52 -0.19
CA LEU A 19 -5.61 5.48 0.33
C LEU A 19 -5.70 4.21 -0.52
N PHE A 20 -4.54 3.57 -0.67
CA PHE A 20 -4.41 2.21 -1.16
C PHE A 20 -4.63 1.24 -0.01
N ARG A 21 -5.03 0.01 -0.36
CA ARG A 21 -5.15 -1.10 0.59
C ARG A 21 -4.18 -2.20 0.19
N ALA A 22 -3.65 -2.89 1.20
CA ALA A 22 -3.00 -4.18 1.04
C ALA A 22 -3.61 -5.16 2.03
N VAL A 23 -3.64 -6.44 1.68
CA VAL A 23 -4.22 -7.51 2.51
C VAL A 23 -3.19 -8.59 2.80
N SER A 24 -3.31 -9.24 3.95
CA SER A 24 -2.54 -10.46 4.22
C SER A 24 -3.29 -11.66 3.66
N GLN A 25 -2.67 -12.38 2.73
CA GLN A 25 -3.17 -13.65 2.19
C GLN A 25 -2.07 -14.70 2.32
N ASN A 26 -2.34 -15.78 3.07
CA ASN A 26 -1.40 -16.87 3.27
C ASN A 26 0.00 -16.42 3.73
N GLY A 27 0.06 -15.36 4.56
CA GLY A 27 1.33 -14.78 5.04
C GLY A 27 2.01 -13.84 4.05
N LEU A 28 1.46 -13.61 2.86
CA LEU A 28 1.96 -12.66 1.87
C LEU A 28 1.20 -11.34 1.97
N LEU A 29 1.91 -10.22 1.73
CA LEU A 29 1.31 -8.91 1.59
C LEU A 29 0.90 -8.69 0.13
N VAL A 30 -0.39 -8.60 -0.15
CA VAL A 30 -0.94 -8.47 -1.51
C VAL A 30 -1.56 -7.08 -1.67
N PRO A 31 -1.22 -6.31 -2.72
CA PRO A 31 -1.88 -5.04 -3.02
C PRO A 31 -3.35 -5.26 -3.40
N ASP A 32 -4.24 -4.39 -2.92
CA ASP A 32 -5.69 -4.43 -3.12
C ASP A 32 -6.17 -3.03 -3.53
N ASP A 33 -5.80 -2.61 -4.74
CA ASP A 33 -6.11 -1.31 -5.32
C ASP A 33 -7.63 -1.08 -5.47
N GLN A 34 -8.36 -2.13 -5.88
CA GLN A 34 -9.82 -2.15 -6.00
C GLN A 34 -10.53 -2.26 -4.65
N LYS A 35 -9.79 -2.53 -3.56
CA LYS A 35 -10.31 -2.62 -2.19
C LYS A 35 -11.41 -3.69 -2.07
N SER A 36 -11.27 -4.78 -2.80
CA SER A 36 -12.25 -5.85 -2.96
C SER A 36 -11.78 -7.18 -2.36
N LEU A 37 -10.49 -7.33 -2.05
CA LEU A 37 -9.96 -8.56 -1.50
C LEU A 37 -10.44 -8.79 -0.06
N LEU A 38 -10.77 -10.06 0.23
CA LEU A 38 -11.11 -10.53 1.55
C LEU A 38 -9.86 -10.62 2.45
N GLY A 39 -10.09 -10.57 3.77
CA GLY A 39 -9.06 -10.74 4.79
C GLY A 39 -8.63 -9.45 5.50
N ARG A 40 -7.69 -9.60 6.44
CA ARG A 40 -7.14 -8.48 7.22
C ARG A 40 -6.31 -7.60 6.31
N GLY A 41 -6.66 -6.31 6.25
CA GLY A 41 -6.00 -5.34 5.39
C GLY A 41 -5.58 -4.08 6.12
N VAL A 42 -4.69 -3.35 5.47
CA VAL A 42 -4.06 -2.12 5.96
C VAL A 42 -4.12 -1.04 4.90
N TRP A 43 -4.08 0.20 5.36
CA TRP A 43 -4.25 1.38 4.51
C TRP A 43 -2.96 2.17 4.46
N PHE A 44 -2.61 2.67 3.28
CA PHE A 44 -1.41 3.48 3.07
C PHE A 44 -1.63 4.46 1.92
N HIS A 45 -0.98 5.61 2.00
CA HIS A 45 -0.80 6.45 0.81
C HIS A 45 0.23 5.79 -0.09
N PHE A 46 0.06 5.85 -1.42
CA PHE A 46 0.97 5.21 -2.36
C PHE A 46 2.43 5.65 -2.16
N GLN A 47 2.66 6.95 -1.99
CA GLN A 47 3.98 7.53 -1.70
C GLN A 47 4.55 7.16 -0.31
N CYS A 48 3.75 6.56 0.57
CA CYS A 48 4.17 6.14 1.90
C CYS A 48 4.49 4.64 1.99
N ALA A 49 4.48 3.88 0.89
CA ALA A 49 4.77 2.45 0.94
C ALA A 49 6.20 2.16 1.43
N GLU A 50 7.22 2.83 0.89
CA GLU A 50 8.62 2.69 1.33
C GLU A 50 8.81 3.12 2.79
N LEU A 51 8.10 4.17 3.22
CA LEU A 51 8.10 4.60 4.61
C LEU A 51 7.43 3.56 5.53
N ALA A 52 6.36 2.90 5.06
CA ALA A 52 5.70 1.83 5.79
C ALA A 52 6.59 0.58 5.88
N ILE A 53 7.35 0.25 4.83
CA ILE A 53 8.34 -0.84 4.85
C ILE A 53 9.42 -0.54 5.88
N SER A 54 10.11 0.60 5.76
CA SER A 54 11.24 0.96 6.64
C SER A 54 10.87 1.04 8.13
N ARG A 55 9.60 1.34 8.45
CA ARG A 55 9.09 1.43 9.84
C ARG A 55 8.42 0.15 10.34
N ASN A 56 8.44 -0.94 9.57
CA ASN A 56 7.69 -2.17 9.82
C ASN A 56 6.18 -1.93 10.01
N GLY A 57 5.63 -0.92 9.34
CA GLY A 57 4.23 -0.52 9.46
C GLY A 57 3.24 -1.61 9.02
N PHE A 58 3.56 -2.34 7.96
CA PHE A 58 2.75 -3.47 7.49
C PHE A 58 2.76 -4.62 8.50
N THR A 59 3.95 -5.05 8.93
CA THR A 59 4.12 -6.13 9.92
C THR A 59 3.46 -5.80 11.26
N LYS A 60 3.60 -4.55 11.74
CA LYS A 60 2.93 -4.11 12.98
C LYS A 60 1.42 -4.17 12.89
N ALA A 61 0.85 -3.94 11.71
CA ALA A 61 -0.59 -3.87 11.52
C ALA A 61 -1.22 -5.22 11.14
N LEU A 62 -0.48 -6.14 10.51
CA LEU A 62 -0.98 -7.44 10.03
C LEU A 62 -0.39 -8.66 10.76
N GLY A 63 0.69 -8.48 11.52
CA GLY A 63 1.54 -9.58 12.00
C GLY A 63 2.62 -9.94 10.99
N SER A 64 3.26 -11.11 11.18
CA SER A 64 4.30 -11.59 10.25
C SER A 64 3.75 -11.72 8.83
N VAL A 65 4.29 -10.94 7.90
CA VAL A 65 3.96 -10.99 6.47
C VAL A 65 5.23 -10.85 5.64
N VAL A 66 5.28 -11.58 4.52
CA VAL A 66 6.32 -11.45 3.50
C VAL A 66 5.96 -10.28 2.59
N ILE A 67 6.91 -9.37 2.37
CA ILE A 67 6.69 -8.10 1.65
C ILE A 67 7.43 -7.99 0.32
N THR A 68 8.25 -8.98 -0.05
CA THR A 68 9.16 -8.89 -1.21
C THR A 68 8.41 -8.62 -2.51
N GLU A 69 7.32 -9.34 -2.77
CA GLU A 69 6.49 -9.13 -3.96
C GLU A 69 5.75 -7.79 -3.92
N PHE A 70 5.28 -7.38 -2.75
CA PHE A 70 4.67 -6.07 -2.56
C PHE A 70 5.64 -4.92 -2.84
N GLU A 71 6.89 -5.04 -2.40
CA GLU A 71 7.93 -4.05 -2.66
C GLU A 71 8.24 -3.95 -4.16
N ALA A 72 8.34 -5.10 -4.85
CA ALA A 72 8.55 -5.13 -6.29
C ALA A 72 7.37 -4.50 -7.05
N TRP A 73 6.13 -4.81 -6.65
CA TRP A 73 4.91 -4.19 -7.19
C TRP A 73 4.95 -2.66 -7.05
N HIS A 74 5.28 -2.15 -5.86
CA HIS A 74 5.32 -0.70 -5.62
C HIS A 74 6.39 -0.02 -6.46
N ARG A 75 7.58 -0.62 -6.55
CA ARG A 75 8.69 -0.13 -7.37
C ARG A 75 8.33 -0.08 -8.85
N GLN A 76 7.71 -1.13 -9.39
CA GLN A 76 7.26 -1.15 -10.78
C GLN A 76 6.23 -0.05 -11.05
N ALA A 77 5.21 0.08 -10.19
CA ALA A 77 4.20 1.11 -10.34
C ALA A 77 4.79 2.54 -10.29
N ARG A 78 5.86 2.79 -9.52
CA ARG A 78 6.60 4.06 -9.57
C ARG A 78 7.32 4.28 -10.90
N ASN A 79 7.93 3.24 -11.46
CA ASN A 79 8.64 3.32 -12.73
C ASN A 79 7.67 3.59 -13.89
N ASP A 80 6.51 2.92 -13.89
CA ASP A 80 5.49 3.10 -14.92
C ASP A 80 4.96 4.53 -14.94
N ALA A 81 4.66 5.09 -13.75
CA ALA A 81 4.25 6.49 -13.62
C ALA A 81 5.32 7.48 -14.10
N GLY A 82 6.60 7.17 -13.92
CA GLY A 82 7.72 7.96 -14.44
C GLY A 82 7.85 7.88 -15.97
N ASN A 83 7.63 6.70 -16.53
CA ASN A 83 7.77 6.44 -17.97
C ASN A 83 6.62 7.04 -18.81
N THR A 84 5.40 7.09 -18.27
CA THR A 84 4.27 7.77 -18.92
C THR A 84 4.54 9.28 -19.11
N MET A 85 5.33 9.90 -18.22
CA MET A 85 5.72 11.31 -18.33
C MET A 85 6.79 11.56 -19.40
N SER A 86 7.57 10.54 -19.78
CA SER A 86 8.68 10.67 -20.75
C SER A 86 8.30 10.33 -22.20
N THR A 87 7.12 9.74 -22.43
CA THR A 87 6.66 9.30 -23.76
C THR A 87 5.73 10.31 -24.46
N SER A 88 5.40 11.42 -23.80
CA SER A 88 4.72 12.55 -24.44
C SER A 88 5.76 13.51 -25.04
N LYS A 89 6.19 13.23 -26.26
CA LYS A 89 6.92 14.17 -27.12
C LYS A 89 6.15 14.35 -28.42
#